data_AF-W9PUR8-F1
#
_entry.id   AF-W9PUR8-F1
#
_cell.length_a   1.000
_cell.length_b   1.000
_cell.length_c   1.000
_cell.angle_alpha   90.00
_cell.angle_beta   90.00
_cell.angle_gamma   90.00
#
_symmetry.space_group_name_H-M   'P 1'
#
loop_
_entity.id
_entity.type
_entity.pdbx_description
1 polymer ?
#
loop_
_entity_poly.entity_id
_entity_poly.type
_entity_poly.pdbx_seq_one_letter_code
_entity_poly.pdbx_strand_id
1 'polypeptide(L)'
;MSIVLSLPFAYIHVHSRTRPGPNLNLTARQDADNLAPLDISIGTVLEPNNSLQLVEPWASEYVASIREARFGDPIWARYHMFGTIVDGFVEGSNQTVMEALEESAMEYRATVPDDYKYALSLYANTSSNDTHRDVLHLLADVGLKEVSHLHERATFGYQMRYWKQRGLPI
;
A
#
# COMPACT_ATOMS: atom_id res chain seq x y z
N MET A 1 -4.64 10.85 29.16
CA MET A 1 -3.43 10.61 28.34
C MET A 1 -3.86 9.68 27.23
N SER A 2 -4.02 10.20 26.02
CA SER A 2 -4.40 9.40 24.85
C SER A 2 -3.18 9.39 23.95
N ILE A 3 -2.48 8.25 23.92
CA ILE A 3 -1.43 8.00 22.94
C ILE A 3 -2.18 7.63 21.67
N VAL A 4 -2.45 8.61 20.82
CA VAL A 4 -2.86 8.36 19.44
C VAL A 4 -1.58 7.91 18.73
N LEU A 5 -1.34 6.61 18.69
CA LEU A 5 -0.39 6.03 17.74
C LEU A 5 -1.01 6.27 16.37
N SER A 6 -0.69 7.44 15.79
CA SER A 6 -0.82 7.69 14.37
C SER A 6 0.08 6.66 13.69
N LEU A 7 -0.47 5.48 13.39
CA LEU A 7 0.17 4.53 12.51
C LEU A 7 0.57 5.29 11.25
N PRO A 8 1.84 5.24 10.81
CA PRO A 8 2.34 6.04 9.71
C PRO A 8 1.88 5.45 8.38
N PHE A 9 0.57 5.43 8.14
CA PHE A 9 0.00 5.02 6.84
C PHE A 9 0.12 6.12 5.76
N ALA A 10 0.81 7.23 6.06
CA ALA A 10 1.10 8.28 5.10
C ALA A 10 2.51 8.85 5.29
N TYR A 11 3.51 8.18 4.73
CA TYR A 11 4.75 8.86 4.34
C TYR A 11 5.16 8.43 2.93
N ILE A 12 4.37 8.83 1.94
CA ILE A 12 4.83 8.86 0.55
C ILE A 12 5.74 10.08 0.40
N HIS A 13 7.06 9.88 0.53
CA HIS A 13 7.99 10.84 -0.04
C HIS A 13 8.06 10.58 -1.55
N VAL A 14 7.15 11.19 -2.31
CA VAL A 14 7.19 11.16 -3.78
C VAL A 14 8.49 11.81 -4.23
N HIS A 15 9.52 11.00 -4.51
CA HIS A 15 10.64 11.45 -5.32
C HIS A 15 10.15 11.52 -6.75
N SER A 16 9.94 12.74 -7.24
CA SER A 16 9.74 13.01 -8.65
C SER A 16 10.89 12.41 -9.47
N ARG A 17 10.62 11.40 -10.31
CA ARG A 17 11.57 11.00 -11.37
C ARG A 17 10.91 10.76 -12.71
N THR A 18 11.49 11.42 -13.69
CA THR A 18 11.32 11.29 -15.13
C THR A 18 11.48 9.83 -15.60
N ARG A 19 10.52 9.35 -16.38
CA ARG A 19 10.49 8.00 -16.97
C ARG A 19 11.62 7.80 -18.00
N PRO A 20 12.42 6.72 -17.94
CA PRO A 20 13.07 6.14 -19.11
C PRO A 20 12.08 5.21 -19.85
N GLY A 21 12.21 5.14 -21.18
CA GLY A 21 11.27 4.46 -22.09
C GLY A 21 11.17 2.92 -21.95
N PRO A 22 10.29 2.29 -22.75
CA PRO A 22 9.81 0.93 -22.53
C PRO A 22 10.85 -0.10 -22.97
N ASN A 23 11.39 -0.87 -22.01
CA ASN A 23 12.18 -2.06 -22.32
C ASN A 23 11.69 -3.23 -21.46
N LEU A 24 10.82 -4.05 -22.04
CA LEU A 24 9.74 -4.80 -21.37
C LEU A 24 10.09 -6.03 -20.50
N ASN A 25 11.34 -6.29 -20.11
CA ASN A 25 11.66 -7.59 -19.44
C ASN A 25 12.45 -7.52 -18.11
N LEU A 26 12.99 -6.37 -17.70
CA LEU A 26 13.58 -6.19 -16.37
C LEU A 26 12.81 -5.18 -15.51
N THR A 27 12.15 -4.21 -16.14
CA THR A 27 11.40 -3.12 -15.50
C THR A 27 10.21 -3.63 -14.72
N ALA A 28 9.42 -4.58 -15.22
CA ALA A 28 8.21 -5.03 -14.50
C ALA A 28 8.49 -5.61 -13.09
N ARG A 29 9.68 -6.21 -12.86
CA ARG A 29 10.08 -6.72 -11.53
C ARG A 29 10.60 -5.62 -10.61
N GLN A 30 11.31 -4.63 -11.14
CA GLN A 30 11.81 -3.47 -10.37
C GLN A 30 10.73 -2.40 -10.16
N ASP A 31 9.72 -2.36 -11.04
CA ASP A 31 8.55 -1.50 -10.94
C ASP A 31 7.57 -2.07 -9.91
N ALA A 32 7.45 -3.41 -9.81
CA ALA A 32 6.66 -4.09 -8.78
C ALA A 32 7.11 -3.78 -7.35
N ASP A 33 8.41 -3.56 -7.13
CA ASP A 33 8.98 -3.12 -5.85
C ASP A 33 8.52 -1.71 -5.43
N ASN A 34 7.85 -0.96 -6.32
CA ASN A 34 7.40 0.42 -6.12
C ASN A 34 5.89 0.62 -6.38
N LEU A 35 5.12 -0.46 -6.60
CA LEU A 35 3.67 -0.37 -6.74
C LEU A 35 3.05 -0.42 -5.37
N ALA A 36 2.32 0.60 -4.94
CA ALA A 36 1.48 0.38 -3.76
C ALA A 36 0.40 -0.66 -4.13
N PRO A 37 0.20 -1.70 -3.29
CA PRO A 37 0.40 -1.71 -1.84
C PRO A 37 1.78 -2.15 -1.30
N LEU A 38 2.79 -2.35 -2.15
CA LEU A 38 4.16 -2.75 -1.81
C LEU A 38 5.08 -1.50 -1.76
N ASP A 39 4.97 -0.72 -0.69
CA ASP A 39 5.76 0.51 -0.46
C ASP A 39 7.14 0.26 0.17
N ILE A 40 7.49 -1.00 0.41
CA ILE A 40 8.75 -1.41 1.03
C ILE A 40 9.53 -2.26 0.04
N SER A 41 10.71 -1.78 -0.37
CA SER A 41 11.55 -2.51 -1.31
C SER A 41 12.06 -3.82 -0.68
N ILE A 42 12.27 -4.85 -1.52
CA ILE A 42 12.95 -6.10 -1.08
C ILE A 42 14.31 -5.77 -0.43
N GLY A 43 15.03 -4.79 -0.96
CA GLY A 43 16.31 -4.35 -0.39
C GLY A 43 16.17 -3.91 1.06
N THR A 44 15.17 -3.08 1.36
CA THR A 44 14.87 -2.60 2.72
C THR A 44 14.52 -3.74 3.67
N VAL A 45 13.74 -4.74 3.22
CA VAL A 45 13.40 -5.91 4.06
C VAL A 45 14.65 -6.73 4.38
N LEU A 46 15.54 -6.92 3.40
CA LEU A 46 16.73 -7.76 3.53
C LEU A 46 17.91 -7.06 4.23
N GLU A 47 17.81 -5.75 4.52
CA GLU A 47 18.85 -5.01 5.21
C GLU A 47 19.06 -5.56 6.63
N PRO A 48 20.27 -6.07 6.98
CA PRO A 48 20.51 -6.75 8.26
C PRO A 48 20.28 -5.88 9.52
N ASN A 49 20.29 -4.55 9.36
CA ASN A 49 20.11 -3.58 10.44
C ASN A 49 18.92 -2.66 10.16
N ASN A 50 17.90 -3.13 9.42
CA ASN A 50 16.70 -2.32 9.21
C ASN A 50 16.05 -1.99 10.56
N SER A 51 15.55 -0.76 10.70
CA SER A 51 14.91 -0.30 11.94
C SER A 51 13.45 -0.72 12.07
N LEU A 52 12.93 -1.49 11.11
CA LEU A 52 11.51 -1.75 10.94
C LEU A 52 10.97 -2.87 11.85
N GLN A 53 11.85 -3.57 12.58
CA GLN A 53 11.48 -4.66 13.52
C GLN A 53 10.53 -5.67 12.89
N LEU A 54 10.87 -6.15 11.69
CA LEU A 54 10.01 -7.03 10.92
C LEU A 54 9.87 -8.42 11.57
N VAL A 55 8.66 -8.97 11.52
CA VAL A 55 8.29 -10.24 12.18
C VAL A 55 8.23 -11.38 11.17
N GLU A 56 8.79 -12.52 11.54
CA GLU A 56 8.74 -13.76 10.76
C GLU A 56 7.48 -14.60 11.09
N PRO A 57 6.95 -15.39 10.12
CA PRO A 57 7.49 -15.69 8.79
C PRO A 57 7.16 -14.64 7.71
N TRP A 58 6.48 -13.56 8.08
CA TRP A 58 5.87 -12.62 7.14
C TRP A 58 6.90 -11.81 6.34
N ALA A 59 8.02 -11.41 6.96
CA ALA A 59 9.09 -10.71 6.25
C ALA A 59 9.70 -11.58 5.14
N SER A 60 9.96 -12.86 5.43
CA SER A 60 10.43 -13.82 4.44
C SER A 60 9.39 -14.10 3.37
N GLU A 61 8.11 -14.25 3.74
CA GLU A 61 7.01 -14.49 2.79
C GLU A 61 6.82 -13.30 1.84
N TYR A 62 6.92 -12.07 2.35
CA TYR A 62 6.87 -10.84 1.54
C TYR A 62 7.90 -10.88 0.40
N VAL A 63 9.15 -11.20 0.72
CA VAL A 63 10.24 -11.25 -0.28
C VAL A 63 10.06 -12.41 -1.25
N ALA A 64 9.72 -13.60 -0.76
CA ALA A 64 9.58 -14.79 -1.57
C ALA A 64 8.45 -14.65 -2.60
N SER A 65 7.28 -14.19 -2.16
CA SER A 65 6.09 -14.05 -2.99
C SER A 65 6.24 -12.98 -4.10
N ILE A 66 6.92 -11.86 -3.85
CA ILE A 66 7.25 -10.88 -4.91
C ILE A 66 8.13 -11.55 -5.98
N ARG A 67 9.17 -12.27 -5.57
CA ARG A 67 10.09 -12.96 -6.50
C ARG A 67 9.39 -14.02 -7.34
N GLU A 68 8.36 -14.66 -6.77
CA GLU A 68 7.53 -15.68 -7.40
C GLU A 68 6.33 -15.11 -8.18
N ALA A 69 6.20 -13.77 -8.24
CA ALA A 69 5.07 -13.07 -8.85
C ALA A 69 3.70 -13.51 -8.31
N ARG A 70 3.62 -13.85 -7.02
CA ARG A 70 2.37 -14.12 -6.29
C ARG A 70 1.87 -12.83 -5.66
N PHE A 71 1.35 -11.88 -6.43
CA PHE A 71 1.19 -10.49 -5.99
C PHE A 71 0.19 -10.22 -4.83
N GLY A 72 -0.74 -11.13 -4.52
CA GLY A 72 -1.61 -11.02 -3.36
C GLY A 72 -0.91 -11.34 -2.04
N ASP A 73 -0.10 -12.40 -2.04
CA ASP A 73 0.65 -12.86 -0.88
C ASP A 73 1.57 -11.81 -0.21
N PRO A 74 2.35 -10.96 -0.92
CA PRO A 74 3.19 -9.96 -0.28
C PRO A 74 2.37 -8.81 0.27
N ILE A 75 1.24 -8.47 -0.35
CA ILE A 75 0.33 -7.44 0.19
C ILE A 75 -0.22 -7.92 1.53
N TRP A 76 -0.65 -9.20 1.60
CA TRP A 76 -1.08 -9.82 2.85
C TRP A 76 0.04 -9.86 3.89
N ALA A 77 1.23 -10.34 3.50
CA ALA A 77 2.39 -10.43 4.38
C ALA A 77 2.81 -9.06 4.93
N ARG A 78 2.69 -7.99 4.14
CA ARG A 78 2.99 -6.62 4.55
C ARG A 78 2.18 -6.18 5.77
N TYR A 79 0.90 -6.52 5.83
CA TYR A 79 0.05 -6.18 6.97
C TYR A 79 0.46 -6.91 8.26
N HIS A 80 1.08 -8.08 8.12
CA HIS A 80 1.47 -8.91 9.25
C HIS A 80 2.93 -8.72 9.69
N MET A 81 3.82 -8.33 8.78
CA MET A 81 5.26 -8.26 9.06
C MET A 81 5.65 -7.16 10.06
N PHE A 82 4.75 -6.26 10.42
CA PHE A 82 4.96 -5.29 11.50
C PHE A 82 4.51 -5.78 12.88
N GLY A 83 3.95 -6.99 12.98
CA GLY A 83 3.45 -7.54 14.23
C GLY A 83 2.22 -6.85 14.79
N THR A 84 1.59 -5.96 14.01
CA THR A 84 0.42 -5.17 14.42
C THR A 84 -0.90 -5.89 14.19
N ILE A 85 -0.90 -7.20 13.93
CA ILE A 85 -2.12 -8.00 13.77
C ILE A 85 -2.26 -8.92 14.97
N VAL A 86 -3.31 -8.73 15.76
CA VAL A 86 -3.62 -9.47 16.98
C VAL A 86 -5.02 -10.06 16.86
N ASP A 87 -5.14 -11.38 16.99
CA ASP A 87 -6.40 -12.12 16.87
C ASP A 87 -7.17 -11.85 15.55
N GLY A 88 -6.45 -11.53 14.47
CA GLY A 88 -7.01 -11.23 13.15
C GLY A 88 -7.41 -9.76 12.93
N PHE A 89 -7.18 -8.90 13.93
CA PHE A 89 -7.49 -7.47 13.89
C PHE A 89 -6.23 -6.62 13.92
N VAL A 90 -6.31 -5.42 13.35
CA VAL A 90 -5.24 -4.43 13.46
C VAL A 90 -5.17 -3.94 14.92
N GLU A 91 -3.98 -3.97 15.51
CA GLU A 91 -3.71 -3.56 16.88
C GLU A 91 -4.21 -2.13 17.12
N GLY A 92 -4.99 -1.96 18.19
CA GLY A 92 -5.58 -0.67 18.53
C GLY A 92 -6.80 -0.29 17.70
N SER A 93 -7.32 -1.19 16.86
CA SER A 93 -8.56 -1.01 16.10
C SER A 93 -9.46 -2.26 16.19
N ASN A 94 -10.69 -2.14 15.68
CA ASN A 94 -11.61 -3.28 15.49
C ASN A 94 -11.70 -3.70 14.01
N GLN A 95 -10.80 -3.19 13.16
CA GLN A 95 -10.78 -3.52 11.74
C GLN A 95 -10.03 -4.83 11.52
N THR A 96 -10.63 -5.68 10.69
CA THR A 96 -9.95 -6.83 10.11
C THR A 96 -8.87 -6.35 9.12
N VAL A 97 -7.93 -7.23 8.79
CA VAL A 97 -6.88 -6.95 7.78
C VAL A 97 -7.49 -6.53 6.44
N MET A 98 -8.55 -7.19 6.00
CA MET A 98 -9.20 -6.90 4.72
C MET A 98 -9.88 -5.53 4.70
N GLU A 99 -10.50 -5.12 5.81
CA GLU A 99 -11.11 -3.77 5.93
C GLU A 99 -10.04 -2.67 5.90
N ALA A 100 -8.93 -2.86 6.62
CA ALA A 100 -7.81 -1.92 6.60
C ALA A 100 -7.14 -1.83 5.21
N LEU A 101 -7.07 -2.97 4.52
CA LEU A 101 -6.58 -3.06 3.15
C LEU A 101 -7.48 -2.32 2.17
N GLU A 102 -8.80 -2.48 2.28
CA GLU A 102 -9.78 -1.75 1.47
C GLU A 102 -9.65 -0.24 1.64
N GLU A 103 -9.58 0.23 2.90
CA GLU A 103 -9.42 1.65 3.21
C GLU A 103 -8.13 2.21 2.59
N SER A 104 -7.01 1.51 2.76
CA SER A 104 -5.72 1.90 2.19
C SER A 104 -5.74 1.91 0.66
N ALA A 105 -6.41 0.94 0.03
CA ALA A 105 -6.56 0.87 -1.42
C ALA A 105 -7.40 2.04 -1.95
N MET A 106 -8.48 2.39 -1.25
CA MET A 106 -9.33 3.54 -1.57
C MET A 106 -8.56 4.86 -1.47
N GLU A 107 -7.75 5.05 -0.43
CA GLU A 107 -6.89 6.22 -0.26
C GLU A 107 -5.82 6.30 -1.35
N TYR A 108 -5.14 5.18 -1.64
CA TYR A 108 -4.12 5.13 -2.69
C TYR A 108 -4.70 5.49 -4.06
N ARG A 109 -5.86 4.90 -4.41
CA ARG A 109 -6.58 5.21 -5.65
C ARG A 109 -6.98 6.67 -5.75
N ALA A 110 -7.45 7.27 -4.65
CA ALA A 110 -7.86 8.68 -4.63
C ALA A 110 -6.67 9.64 -4.81
N THR A 111 -5.47 9.22 -4.36
CA THR A 111 -4.26 10.06 -4.35
C THR A 111 -3.44 9.94 -5.63
N VAL A 112 -3.24 8.72 -6.15
CA VAL A 112 -2.44 8.42 -7.35
C VAL A 112 -3.16 7.43 -8.27
N PRO A 113 -4.27 7.84 -8.92
CA PRO A 113 -5.16 6.93 -9.66
C PRO A 113 -4.50 6.23 -10.86
N ASP A 114 -3.51 6.84 -11.49
CA ASP A 114 -2.81 6.23 -12.62
C ASP A 114 -1.85 5.12 -12.17
N ASP A 115 -1.15 5.32 -11.05
CA ASP A 115 -0.30 4.30 -10.44
C ASP A 115 -1.15 3.14 -9.92
N TYR A 116 -2.32 3.43 -9.34
CA TYR A 116 -3.31 2.42 -8.96
C TYR A 116 -3.74 1.54 -10.14
N LYS A 117 -4.09 2.16 -11.27
CA LYS A 117 -4.46 1.42 -12.50
C LYS A 117 -3.30 0.59 -13.03
N TYR A 118 -2.09 1.12 -12.98
CA TYR A 118 -0.89 0.40 -13.40
C TYR A 118 -0.63 -0.81 -12.51
N ALA A 119 -0.75 -0.66 -11.19
CA ALA A 119 -0.63 -1.77 -10.23
C ALA A 119 -1.64 -2.89 -10.53
N LEU A 120 -2.92 -2.55 -10.74
CA LEU A 120 -3.93 -3.53 -11.13
C LEU A 120 -3.57 -4.28 -12.42
N SER A 121 -3.01 -3.58 -13.42
CA SER A 121 -2.60 -4.22 -14.68
C SER A 121 -1.47 -5.24 -14.50
N LEU A 122 -0.60 -5.04 -13.51
CA LEU A 122 0.46 -5.98 -13.16
C LEU A 122 -0.08 -7.16 -12.35
N TYR A 123 -0.96 -6.90 -11.38
CA TYR A 123 -1.58 -7.93 -10.55
C TYR A 123 -2.48 -8.89 -11.34
N ALA A 124 -3.03 -8.44 -12.48
CA ALA A 124 -3.75 -9.31 -13.41
C ALA A 124 -2.91 -10.49 -13.92
N ASN A 125 -1.59 -10.40 -13.88
CA ASN A 125 -0.65 -11.44 -14.28
C ASN A 125 -0.05 -12.21 -13.09
N THR A 126 -0.74 -12.26 -11.95
CA THR A 126 -0.27 -13.02 -10.79
C THR A 126 -0.12 -14.51 -11.09
N SER A 127 0.85 -15.14 -10.45
CA SER A 127 1.13 -16.57 -10.50
C SER A 127 -0.10 -17.40 -10.12
N SER A 128 -0.24 -18.59 -10.71
CA SER A 128 -1.29 -19.54 -10.34
C SER A 128 -1.23 -19.99 -8.88
N ASN A 129 -0.05 -19.89 -8.28
CA ASN A 129 0.25 -20.33 -6.92
C ASN A 129 -0.02 -19.25 -5.86
N ASP A 130 -0.47 -18.06 -6.27
CA ASP A 130 -0.86 -17.00 -5.34
C ASP A 130 -2.02 -17.46 -4.45
N THR A 131 -1.82 -17.41 -3.14
CA THR A 131 -2.79 -17.92 -2.16
C THR A 131 -3.76 -16.85 -1.67
N HIS A 132 -3.44 -15.56 -1.84
CA HIS A 132 -4.26 -14.42 -1.42
C HIS A 132 -4.85 -13.68 -2.63
N ARG A 133 -5.51 -14.42 -3.52
CA ARG A 133 -6.24 -13.84 -4.66
C ARG A 133 -7.44 -12.99 -4.25
N ASP A 134 -8.01 -13.25 -3.08
CA ASP A 134 -9.04 -12.43 -2.45
C ASP A 134 -8.57 -10.99 -2.21
N VAL A 135 -7.31 -10.78 -1.83
CA VAL A 135 -6.69 -9.45 -1.76
C VAL A 135 -6.72 -8.77 -3.13
N LEU A 136 -6.32 -9.48 -4.19
CA LEU A 136 -6.29 -8.92 -5.54
C LEU A 136 -7.70 -8.60 -6.07
N HIS A 137 -8.70 -9.43 -5.74
CA HIS A 137 -10.09 -9.15 -6.06
C HIS A 137 -10.59 -7.90 -5.36
N LEU A 138 -10.28 -7.72 -4.07
CA LEU A 138 -10.64 -6.51 -3.33
C LEU A 138 -10.05 -5.24 -3.96
N LEU A 139 -8.78 -5.28 -4.39
CA LEU A 139 -8.15 -4.16 -5.09
C LEU A 139 -8.82 -3.88 -6.44
N ALA A 140 -9.19 -4.92 -7.19
CA ALA A 140 -9.92 -4.75 -8.44
C ALA A 140 -11.30 -4.11 -8.19
N ASP A 141 -12.03 -4.56 -7.16
CA ASP A 141 -13.31 -4.00 -6.77
C ASP A 141 -13.20 -2.52 -6.39
N VAL A 142 -12.21 -2.15 -5.58
CA VAL A 142 -11.90 -0.74 -5.28
C VAL A 142 -11.59 0.06 -6.55
N GLY A 143 -10.91 -0.54 -7.52
CA GLY A 143 -10.65 0.04 -8.83
C GLY A 143 -11.91 0.41 -9.61
N LEU A 144 -13.01 -0.33 -9.39
CA LEU A 144 -14.31 -0.13 -10.02
C LEU A 144 -15.24 0.78 -9.20
N LYS A 145 -15.03 0.93 -7.88
CA LYS A 145 -15.87 1.78 -7.02
C LYS A 145 -15.78 3.27 -7.42
N GLU A 146 -16.86 4.01 -7.24
CA GLU A 146 -16.86 5.48 -7.29
C GLU A 146 -16.17 6.04 -6.03
N VAL A 147 -14.95 6.59 -6.13
CA VAL A 147 -14.22 7.24 -5.00
C VAL A 147 -14.26 8.77 -5.08
N SER A 148 -15.11 9.32 -5.94
CA SER A 148 -15.30 10.76 -6.16
C SER A 148 -15.50 11.53 -4.85
N HIS A 149 -16.26 10.97 -3.91
CA HIS A 149 -16.49 11.53 -2.57
C HIS A 149 -15.24 11.56 -1.65
N LEU A 150 -14.24 10.70 -1.89
CA LEU A 150 -12.97 10.73 -1.14
C LEU A 150 -12.00 11.78 -1.67
N HIS A 151 -12.03 12.04 -2.99
CA HIS A 151 -11.26 13.13 -3.58
C HIS A 151 -11.67 14.48 -2.97
N GLU A 152 -12.97 14.69 -2.78
CA GLU A 152 -13.50 15.88 -2.11
C GLU A 152 -12.98 15.98 -0.66
N ARG A 153 -12.99 14.90 0.13
CA ARG A 153 -12.46 14.91 1.51
C ARG A 153 -10.96 15.22 1.57
N ALA A 154 -10.16 14.68 0.66
CA ALA A 154 -8.73 14.95 0.57
C ALA A 154 -8.47 16.43 0.19
N THR A 155 -9.19 16.96 -0.80
CA THR A 155 -9.11 18.36 -1.21
C THR A 155 -9.57 19.31 -0.10
N PHE A 156 -10.67 19.02 0.58
CA PHE A 156 -11.15 19.80 1.73
C PHE A 156 -10.14 19.76 2.89
N GLY A 157 -9.56 18.61 3.20
CA GLY A 157 -8.49 18.49 4.21
C GLY A 157 -7.28 19.35 3.87
N TYR A 158 -6.86 19.37 2.61
CA TYR A 158 -5.74 20.18 2.13
C TYR A 158 -6.04 21.69 2.15
N GLN A 159 -7.24 22.11 1.71
CA GLN A 159 -7.69 23.51 1.71
C GLN A 159 -7.89 24.07 3.13
N MET A 160 -8.50 23.29 4.03
CA MET A 160 -8.68 23.66 5.44
C MET A 160 -7.33 23.87 6.14
N ARG A 161 -6.34 23.02 5.85
CA ARG A 161 -4.98 23.15 6.41
C ARG A 161 -4.26 24.38 5.86
N TYR A 162 -4.43 24.66 4.56
CA TYR A 162 -3.90 25.86 3.90
C TYR A 162 -4.51 27.16 4.46
N TRP A 163 -5.83 27.21 4.68
CA TRP A 163 -6.51 28.37 5.27
C TRP A 163 -6.11 28.58 6.73
N LYS A 164 -5.98 27.50 7.51
CA LYS A 164 -5.49 27.56 8.90
C LYS A 164 -4.05 28.08 9.01
N GLN A 165 -3.16 27.70 8.09
CA GLN A 165 -1.77 28.18 8.06
C GLN A 165 -1.66 29.66 7.68
N ARG A 166 -2.63 30.19 6.92
CA ARG A 166 -2.65 31.58 6.46
C ARG A 166 -3.57 32.50 7.26
N GLY A 167 -4.21 31.97 8.32
CA GLY A 167 -5.15 32.73 9.16
C GLY A 167 -6.39 33.20 8.40
N LEU A 168 -6.77 32.52 7.33
CA LEU A 168 -7.99 32.82 6.58
C LEU A 168 -9.20 32.22 7.30
N PRO A 169 -10.37 32.90 7.28
CA PRO A 169 -11.57 32.37 7.91
C PRO A 169 -12.00 31.07 7.23
N ILE A 170 -12.35 30.10 8.09
CA ILE A 170 -12.95 28.80 7.75
C ILE A 170 -14.46 28.93 7.61
#